data_AF-A0A410JU04-F1
#
_entry.id   AF-A0A410JU04-F1
#
_cell.length_a   1.000
_cell.length_b   1.000
_cell.length_c   1.000
_cell.angle_alpha   90.00
_cell.angle_beta   90.00
_cell.angle_gamma   90.00
#
_symmetry.space_group_name_H-M   'P 1'
#
loop_
_entity.id
_entity.type
_entity.pdbx_description
1 polymer ?
#
loop_
_entity_poly.entity_id
_entity_poly.type
_entity_poly.pdbx_seq_one_letter_code
_entity_poly.pdbx_strand_id
1 'polypeptide(L)'
;MGKCLLFLIRKVKPYGEKKNKRYGGLFFPNDYRKTTPLDTQMMTINISFFLSSNSENAKNKILKKIKDLFKENDMLPYISDTNFKIEHDSDSWEFHIYHVLKICNLLGREWILLGNIEETFEGWSNRPRLSGIESIHINSDNPLIYNEEYFSYVNN
;
A
#
# COMPACT_ATOMS: atom_id res chain seq x y z
N MET A 1 2.27 31.42 7.56
CA MET A 1 3.22 30.51 8.25
C MET A 1 2.43 29.31 8.75
N GLY A 2 2.33 28.25 7.94
CA GLY A 2 1.55 27.04 8.25
C GLY A 2 2.45 25.94 8.79
N LYS A 3 2.12 25.38 9.95
CA LYS A 3 2.85 24.28 10.59
C LYS A 3 2.49 22.96 9.88
N CYS A 4 3.44 22.32 9.21
CA CYS A 4 3.29 20.92 8.80
C CYS A 4 3.34 20.02 10.03
N LEU A 5 2.28 19.23 10.23
CA LEU A 5 2.18 18.23 11.29
C LEU A 5 2.97 16.99 10.84
N LEU A 6 4.19 16.85 11.36
CA LEU A 6 5.04 15.68 11.14
C LEU A 6 4.58 14.57 12.10
N PHE A 7 3.84 13.57 11.61
CA PHE A 7 3.54 12.39 12.42
C PHE A 7 4.76 11.49 12.51
N LEU A 8 5.32 11.42 13.72
CA LEU A 8 6.47 10.60 14.08
C LEU A 8 5.92 9.29 14.66
N ILE A 9 5.98 8.20 13.88
CA ILE A 9 5.55 6.87 14.32
C ILE A 9 6.44 6.43 15.48
N ARG A 10 5.92 6.48 16.72
CA ARG A 10 6.59 5.93 17.90
C ARG A 10 6.48 4.41 17.86
N LYS A 11 7.62 3.71 17.87
CA LYS A 11 7.65 2.26 18.13
C LYS A 11 7.05 1.97 19.50
N VAL A 12 5.92 1.28 19.52
CA VAL A 12 5.35 0.65 20.72
C VAL A 12 6.20 -0.58 21.05
N LYS A 13 6.72 -0.68 22.29
CA LYS A 13 7.42 -1.88 22.77
C LYS A 13 6.40 -2.89 23.31
N PRO A 14 6.50 -4.19 23.00
CA PRO A 14 5.66 -5.19 23.63
C PRO A 14 6.06 -5.40 25.09
N TYR A 15 5.03 -5.57 25.93
CA TYR A 15 5.09 -5.69 27.38
C TYR A 15 5.47 -7.12 27.79
N GLY A 16 6.55 -7.22 28.58
CA GLY A 16 6.88 -8.27 29.55
C GLY A 16 6.90 -9.75 29.14
N GLU A 17 8.08 -10.38 29.15
CA GLU A 17 8.22 -11.66 29.86
C GLU A 17 9.66 -11.94 30.33
N LYS A 18 9.75 -12.83 31.33
CA LYS A 18 10.79 -12.91 32.36
C LYS A 18 12.13 -13.51 31.89
N LYS A 19 13.17 -13.11 32.62
CA LYS A 19 14.61 -13.40 32.49
C LYS A 19 14.94 -14.85 32.09
N ASN A 20 15.77 -15.02 31.06
CA ASN A 20 16.87 -15.99 31.08
C ASN A 20 18.09 -15.46 30.31
N LYS A 21 19.28 -15.71 30.88
CA LYS A 21 20.56 -15.06 30.54
C LYS A 21 21.20 -15.68 29.28
N ARG A 22 21.65 -14.77 28.40
CA ARG A 22 22.77 -14.81 27.43
C ARG A 22 23.31 -16.17 26.96
N TYR A 23 23.22 -16.42 25.64
CA TYR A 23 24.39 -16.58 24.76
C TYR A 23 24.04 -15.99 23.38
N GLY A 24 25.00 -15.29 22.77
CA GLY A 24 24.82 -14.53 21.53
C GLY A 24 24.71 -15.41 20.30
N GLY A 25 23.73 -15.09 19.47
CA GLY A 25 23.50 -15.65 18.14
C GLY A 25 22.22 -15.01 17.61
N LEU A 26 22.30 -14.36 16.44
CA LEU A 26 21.12 -13.90 15.70
C LEU A 26 20.27 -15.12 15.34
N PHE A 27 19.32 -15.46 16.20
CA PHE A 27 18.23 -16.36 15.88
C PHE A 27 17.13 -15.54 15.20
N PHE A 28 16.98 -15.70 13.89
CA PHE A 28 15.72 -15.42 13.21
C PHE A 28 14.73 -16.51 13.65
N PRO A 29 13.58 -16.20 14.28
CA PRO A 29 12.58 -17.22 14.53
C PRO A 29 11.91 -17.57 13.20
N ASN A 30 12.41 -18.62 12.55
CA ASN A 30 11.61 -19.45 11.67
C ASN A 30 10.62 -20.23 12.54
N ASP A 31 9.50 -19.61 12.86
CA ASP A 31 8.33 -20.28 13.45
C ASP A 31 7.10 -19.96 12.60
N TYR A 32 7.14 -20.36 11.32
CA TYR A 32 5.92 -20.66 10.58
C TYR A 32 5.32 -21.94 11.17
N ARG A 33 4.67 -21.81 12.34
CA ARG A 33 3.69 -22.82 12.73
C ARG A 33 2.66 -22.85 11.61
N LYS A 34 2.54 -24.02 10.96
CA LYS A 34 1.50 -24.32 9.99
C LYS A 34 0.14 -24.04 10.64
N THR A 35 -0.39 -22.86 10.42
CA THR A 35 -1.82 -22.60 10.51
C THR A 35 -2.42 -23.15 9.21
N THR A 36 -3.37 -24.05 9.36
CA THR A 36 -4.33 -24.43 8.32
C THR A 36 -4.85 -23.19 7.60
N PRO A 37 -5.19 -23.25 6.30
CA PRO A 37 -5.58 -22.06 5.55
C PRO A 37 -6.83 -21.46 6.20
N LEU A 38 -6.65 -20.38 6.98
CA LEU A 38 -7.65 -19.32 6.99
C LEU A 38 -7.73 -18.90 5.53
N ASP A 39 -8.94 -18.82 4.99
CA ASP A 39 -9.15 -18.16 3.70
C ASP A 39 -8.42 -16.82 3.76
N THR A 40 -7.27 -16.73 3.08
CA THR A 40 -6.43 -15.54 3.12
C THR A 40 -7.26 -14.46 2.47
N GLN A 41 -7.79 -13.57 3.29
CA GLN A 41 -8.63 -12.50 2.79
C GLN A 41 -7.74 -11.64 1.91
N MET A 42 -8.16 -11.40 0.67
CA MET A 42 -7.40 -10.63 -0.29
C MET A 42 -7.81 -9.17 -0.18
N MET A 43 -6.82 -8.27 -0.14
CA MET A 43 -7.03 -6.85 -0.35
C MET A 43 -6.89 -6.49 -1.83
N THR A 44 -7.63 -5.48 -2.25
CA THR A 44 -7.55 -4.90 -3.58
C THR A 44 -7.18 -3.42 -3.49
N ILE A 45 -6.06 -3.04 -4.10
CA ILE A 45 -5.69 -1.63 -4.31
C ILE A 45 -5.97 -1.27 -5.76
N ASN A 46 -6.82 -0.28 -6.00
CA ASN A 46 -7.01 0.26 -7.35
C ASN A 46 -6.20 1.54 -7.53
N ILE A 47 -5.61 1.68 -8.71
CA ILE A 47 -4.80 2.82 -9.09
C ILE A 47 -5.28 3.31 -10.45
N SER A 48 -5.67 4.59 -10.51
CA SER A 48 -6.13 5.22 -11.75
C SER A 48 -5.14 6.31 -12.17
N PHE A 49 -4.76 6.29 -13.45
CA PHE A 49 -3.93 7.33 -14.06
C PHE A 49 -4.77 8.17 -15.02
N PHE A 50 -4.79 9.47 -14.77
CA PHE A 50 -5.41 10.45 -15.67
C PHE A 50 -4.31 11.01 -16.57
N LEU A 51 -4.43 10.80 -17.88
CA LEU A 51 -3.40 11.17 -18.86
C LEU A 51 -3.77 12.47 -19.57
N SER A 52 -2.80 13.36 -19.76
CA SER A 52 -3.02 14.69 -20.36
C SER A 52 -2.99 14.69 -21.90
N SER A 53 -2.61 13.58 -22.54
CA SER A 53 -2.43 13.50 -23.99
C SER A 53 -3.70 13.05 -24.71
N ASN A 54 -4.09 13.77 -25.75
CA ASN A 54 -5.15 13.35 -26.68
C ASN A 54 -4.66 12.39 -27.78
N SER A 55 -3.34 12.27 -27.96
CA SER A 55 -2.75 11.35 -28.95
C SER A 55 -2.59 9.95 -28.40
N GLU A 56 -3.10 8.97 -29.14
CA GLU A 56 -3.05 7.54 -28.79
C GLU A 56 -1.62 7.01 -28.68
N ASN A 57 -0.74 7.41 -29.60
CA ASN A 57 0.67 7.01 -29.58
C ASN A 57 1.40 7.51 -28.33
N ALA A 58 1.08 8.72 -27.88
CA ALA A 58 1.68 9.28 -26.68
C ALA A 58 1.13 8.61 -25.41
N LYS A 59 -0.18 8.31 -25.35
CA LYS A 59 -0.78 7.52 -24.26
C LYS A 59 -0.09 6.16 -24.13
N ASN A 60 0.05 5.43 -25.25
CA ASN A 60 0.67 4.10 -25.25
C ASN A 60 2.13 4.13 -24.79
N LYS A 61 2.90 5.17 -25.14
CA LYS A 61 4.27 5.35 -24.62
C LYS A 61 4.31 5.55 -23.10
N ILE A 62 3.37 6.31 -22.55
CA ILE A 62 3.28 6.56 -21.10
C ILE A 62 2.83 5.29 -20.38
N LEU A 63 1.78 4.64 -20.87
CA LEU A 63 1.27 3.39 -20.32
C LEU A 63 2.33 2.29 -20.31
N LYS A 64 3.14 2.19 -21.37
CA LYS A 64 4.28 1.27 -21.38
C LYS A 64 5.25 1.53 -20.23
N LYS A 65 5.64 2.79 -19.99
CA LYS A 65 6.53 3.14 -18.86
C LYS A 65 5.92 2.79 -17.50
N ILE A 66 4.61 3.00 -17.33
CA ILE A 66 3.91 2.65 -16.07
C ILE A 66 3.91 1.13 -15.88
N LYS A 67 3.56 0.38 -16.94
CA LYS A 67 3.56 -1.09 -16.93
C LYS A 67 4.95 -1.67 -16.67
N ASP A 68 5.99 -1.11 -17.31
CA ASP A 68 7.38 -1.51 -17.10
C ASP A 68 7.79 -1.27 -15.64
N LEU A 69 7.48 -0.09 -15.07
CA LEU A 69 7.76 0.20 -13.66
C LEU A 69 7.05 -0.77 -12.71
N PHE A 70 5.79 -1.07 -12.94
CA PHE A 70 5.02 -1.95 -12.06
C PHE A 70 5.57 -3.38 -12.14
N LYS A 71 5.90 -3.84 -13.36
CA LYS A 71 6.54 -5.13 -13.58
C LYS A 71 7.90 -5.25 -12.90
N GLU A 72 8.71 -4.19 -12.91
CA GLU A 72 10.02 -4.14 -12.22
C GLU A 72 9.89 -4.24 -10.69
N ASN A 73 8.72 -3.94 -10.14
CA ASN A 73 8.45 -3.97 -8.70
C ASN A 73 7.48 -5.11 -8.31
N ASP A 74 7.38 -6.16 -9.16
CA ASP A 74 6.51 -7.32 -8.96
C ASP A 74 5.03 -6.99 -8.72
N MET A 75 4.59 -5.83 -9.22
CA MET A 75 3.19 -5.43 -9.26
C MET A 75 2.66 -5.75 -10.66
N LEU A 76 1.81 -6.76 -10.78
CA LEU A 76 1.22 -7.15 -12.05
C LEU A 76 -0.24 -6.71 -12.11
N PRO A 77 -0.51 -5.49 -12.61
CA PRO A 77 -1.85 -4.95 -12.51
C PRO A 77 -2.77 -5.40 -13.65
N TYR A 78 -4.06 -5.60 -13.37
CA TYR A 78 -5.02 -5.90 -14.43
C TYR A 78 -6.45 -5.42 -14.14
N ILE A 79 -6.89 -4.35 -14.82
CA ILE A 79 -8.32 -4.02 -15.04
C ILE A 79 -8.52 -3.43 -16.44
N SER A 80 -7.81 -2.35 -16.77
CA SER A 80 -7.95 -1.63 -18.04
C SER A 80 -6.67 -0.84 -18.38
N ASP A 81 -6.67 -0.08 -19.48
CA ASP A 81 -5.47 0.62 -19.96
C ASP A 81 -4.88 1.62 -18.97
N THR A 82 -5.72 2.38 -18.27
CA THR A 82 -5.31 3.41 -17.31
C THR A 82 -5.67 3.08 -15.86
N ASN A 83 -6.39 1.98 -15.62
CA ASN A 83 -6.78 1.53 -14.30
C ASN A 83 -6.12 0.20 -13.99
N PHE A 84 -5.46 0.17 -12.85
CA PHE A 84 -4.62 -0.92 -12.41
C PHE A 84 -5.19 -1.48 -11.10
N LYS A 85 -5.35 -2.79 -11.01
CA LYS A 85 -5.72 -3.51 -9.79
C LYS A 85 -4.52 -4.27 -9.29
N ILE A 86 -4.18 -4.10 -8.02
CA ILE A 86 -3.16 -4.90 -7.37
C ILE A 86 -3.84 -5.65 -6.23
N GLU A 87 -3.61 -6.96 -6.21
CA GLU A 87 -4.12 -7.84 -5.17
C GLU A 87 -2.96 -8.24 -4.25
N HIS A 88 -3.19 -8.12 -2.96
CA HIS A 88 -2.28 -8.58 -1.91
C HIS A 88 -3.05 -9.40 -0.88
N ASP A 89 -2.35 -10.21 -0.12
CA ASP A 89 -2.88 -10.70 1.15
C ASP A 89 -3.23 -9.53 2.08
N SER A 90 -4.26 -9.72 2.89
CA SER A 90 -4.73 -8.70 3.85
C SER A 90 -3.80 -8.54 5.06
N ASP A 91 -2.92 -9.51 5.30
CA ASP A 91 -1.93 -9.40 6.36
C ASP A 91 -1.06 -8.18 6.08
N SER A 92 -0.73 -7.40 7.11
CA SER A 92 0.12 -6.21 6.93
C SER A 92 -0.40 -5.22 5.88
N TRP A 93 -1.73 -5.07 5.76
CA TRP A 93 -2.43 -4.13 4.87
C TRP A 93 -1.71 -2.77 4.71
N GLU A 94 -1.32 -2.14 5.81
CA GLU A 94 -0.70 -0.81 5.80
C GLU A 94 0.65 -0.81 5.10
N PHE A 95 1.39 -1.92 5.17
CA PHE A 95 2.64 -2.10 4.45
C PHE A 95 2.41 -2.25 2.95
N HIS A 96 1.36 -2.94 2.52
CA HIS A 96 0.98 -3.03 1.11
C HIS A 96 0.59 -1.67 0.53
N ILE A 97 -0.22 -0.89 1.27
CA ILE A 97 -0.57 0.49 0.90
C ILE A 97 0.68 1.37 0.81
N TYR A 98 1.56 1.31 1.82
CA TYR A 98 2.81 2.05 1.81
C TYR A 98 3.70 1.68 0.61
N HIS A 99 3.78 0.39 0.27
CA HIS A 99 4.59 -0.09 -0.84
C HIS A 99 4.07 0.44 -2.18
N VAL A 100 2.76 0.38 -2.43
CA VAL A 100 2.14 0.96 -3.61
C VAL A 100 2.39 2.46 -3.68
N LEU A 101 2.15 3.19 -2.57
CA LEU A 101 2.36 4.63 -2.53
C LEU A 101 3.83 4.99 -2.83
N LYS A 102 4.79 4.19 -2.35
CA LYS A 102 6.21 4.38 -2.63
C LYS A 102 6.54 4.23 -4.12
N ILE A 103 5.93 3.27 -4.81
CA ILE A 103 6.12 3.08 -6.25
C ILE A 103 5.43 4.20 -7.05
N CYS A 104 4.19 4.55 -6.68
CA CYS A 104 3.48 5.66 -7.29
C CYS A 104 4.18 7.02 -7.10
N ASN A 105 4.97 7.19 -6.03
CA ASN A 105 5.84 8.36 -5.82
C ASN A 105 6.98 8.53 -6.85
N LEU A 106 7.24 7.50 -7.67
CA LEU A 106 8.14 7.61 -8.83
C LEU A 106 7.44 8.30 -10.02
N LEU A 107 6.10 8.27 -10.05
CA LEU A 107 5.27 8.79 -11.13
C LEU A 107 4.59 10.12 -10.77
N GLY A 108 4.28 10.36 -9.49
CA GLY A 108 3.72 11.59 -8.94
C GLY A 108 4.49 12.09 -7.73
N ARG A 109 4.22 13.33 -7.31
CA ARG A 109 4.75 13.96 -6.09
C ARG A 109 3.61 14.68 -5.37
N GLU A 110 3.84 15.10 -4.12
CA GLU A 110 2.85 15.84 -3.31
C GLU A 110 1.50 15.11 -3.24
N TRP A 111 1.38 14.20 -2.26
CA TRP A 111 0.17 13.41 -2.05
C TRP A 111 -0.76 14.04 -1.03
N ILE A 112 -2.04 14.06 -1.37
CA ILE A 112 -3.13 14.30 -0.43
C ILE A 112 -3.63 12.92 -0.01
N LEU A 113 -3.48 12.60 1.27
CA LEU A 113 -3.94 11.34 1.85
C LEU A 113 -5.24 11.59 2.60
N LEU A 114 -6.26 10.80 2.27
CA LEU A 114 -7.61 10.84 2.80
C LEU A 114 -7.99 9.45 3.31
N GLY A 115 -9.04 9.39 4.12
CA GLY A 115 -9.51 8.16 4.78
C GLY A 115 -8.91 7.93 6.16
N ASN A 116 -9.49 6.98 6.88
CA ASN A 116 -8.93 6.43 8.12
C ASN A 116 -8.13 5.19 7.72
N ILE A 117 -6.81 5.16 7.87
CA ILE A 117 -5.98 4.03 7.40
C ILE A 117 -6.39 2.67 8.00
N GLU A 118 -7.03 2.69 9.18
CA GLU A 118 -7.60 1.50 9.82
C GLU A 118 -8.78 0.92 9.01
N GLU A 119 -9.42 1.73 8.18
CA GLU A 119 -10.62 1.40 7.43
C GLU A 119 -10.47 1.54 5.91
N THR A 120 -10.03 2.70 5.44
CA THR A 120 -9.95 3.05 4.02
C THR A 120 -8.69 3.85 3.74
N PHE A 121 -8.13 3.64 2.56
CA PHE A 121 -7.05 4.46 2.04
C PHE A 121 -7.50 5.12 0.74
N GLU A 122 -7.40 6.44 0.70
CA GLU A 122 -7.55 7.22 -0.53
C GLU A 122 -6.37 8.18 -0.67
N GLY A 123 -5.69 8.14 -1.82
CA GLY A 123 -4.51 8.94 -2.10
C GLY A 123 -4.61 9.62 -3.45
N TRP A 124 -4.41 10.94 -3.48
CA TRP A 124 -4.42 11.74 -4.70
C TRP A 124 -3.13 12.52 -4.89
N SER A 125 -2.62 12.53 -6.13
CA SER A 125 -1.51 13.40 -6.55
C SER A 125 -1.86 14.07 -7.87
N ASN A 126 -1.88 15.41 -7.87
CA ASN A 126 -2.05 16.24 -9.07
C ASN A 126 -0.73 16.90 -9.53
N ARG A 127 0.41 16.46 -8.97
CA ARG A 127 1.73 16.91 -9.38
C ARG A 127 2.46 15.73 -10.02
N PRO A 128 2.34 15.54 -11.34
CA PRO A 128 3.03 14.45 -12.03
C PRO A 128 4.55 14.67 -12.02
N ARG A 129 5.29 13.56 -11.94
CA ARG A 129 6.74 13.49 -12.14
C ARG A 129 7.08 13.02 -13.54
N LEU A 130 6.25 12.13 -14.10
CA LEU A 130 6.32 11.69 -15.49
C LEU A 130 5.42 12.58 -16.36
N SER A 131 6.02 13.20 -17.38
CA SER A 131 5.27 14.01 -18.36
C SER A 131 4.22 13.16 -19.09
N GLY A 132 3.00 13.70 -19.18
CA GLY A 132 1.85 13.03 -19.81
C GLY A 132 0.87 12.39 -18.82
N ILE A 133 1.23 12.30 -17.54
CA ILE A 133 0.29 12.08 -16.44
C ILE A 133 -0.21 13.45 -15.99
N GLU A 134 -1.51 13.58 -15.72
CA GLU A 134 -2.14 14.76 -15.13
C GLU A 134 -2.36 14.56 -13.63
N SER A 135 -2.95 13.42 -13.27
CA SER A 135 -3.14 13.03 -11.88
C SER A 135 -3.11 11.53 -11.69
N ILE A 136 -2.88 11.13 -10.44
CA ILE A 136 -2.87 9.73 -9.98
C ILE A 136 -3.82 9.64 -8.79
N HIS A 137 -4.64 8.61 -8.81
CA HIS A 137 -5.54 8.26 -7.72
C HIS A 137 -5.26 6.83 -7.28
N ILE A 138 -5.18 6.60 -5.97
CA ILE A 138 -5.06 5.29 -5.33
C ILE A 138 -6.24 5.15 -4.37
N ASN A 139 -6.97 4.04 -4.44
CA ASN A 139 -8.00 3.73 -3.46
C ASN A 139 -7.96 2.26 -3.03
N SER A 140 -8.37 2.01 -1.80
CA SER A 140 -8.40 0.66 -1.25
C SER A 140 -9.20 0.64 0.07
N ASP A 141 -9.99 -0.41 0.29
CA ASP A 141 -10.70 -0.66 1.57
C ASP A 141 -10.00 -1.76 2.37
N ASN A 142 -9.80 -1.54 3.67
CA ASN A 142 -9.19 -2.54 4.55
C ASN A 142 -10.14 -3.74 4.67
N PRO A 143 -9.76 -4.93 4.17
CA PRO A 143 -10.64 -6.10 4.22
C PRO A 143 -10.85 -6.60 5.66
N LEU A 144 -9.95 -6.27 6.60
CA LEU A 144 -10.00 -6.76 7.98
C LEU A 144 -11.11 -6.11 8.84
N ILE A 145 -11.68 -4.97 8.42
CA ILE A 145 -12.80 -4.34 9.15
C ILE A 145 -14.02 -5.25 9.17
N TYR A 146 -14.19 -6.08 8.14
CA TYR A 146 -15.35 -6.94 7.99
C TYR A 146 -15.22 -8.25 8.78
N ASN A 147 -14.11 -8.47 9.51
CA ASN A 147 -13.95 -9.60 10.41
C ASN A 147 -14.51 -9.27 11.81
N GLU A 148 -15.53 -10.03 12.22
CA GLU A 148 -16.15 -9.93 13.56
C GLU A 148 -15.12 -10.12 14.71
N GLU A 149 -14.02 -10.86 14.47
CA GLU A 149 -12.96 -11.05 15.46
C GLU A 149 -12.16 -9.77 15.74
N TYR A 150 -11.97 -8.85 14.78
CA TYR A 150 -11.22 -7.61 15.00
C TYR A 150 -11.95 -6.67 15.97
N PHE A 151 -13.28 -6.63 15.90
CA PHE A 151 -14.11 -5.88 16.86
C PHE A 151 -13.97 -6.37 18.31
N SER A 152 -13.60 -7.64 18.52
CA SER A 152 -13.39 -8.20 19.87
C SER A 152 -12.03 -7.82 20.48
N TYR A 153 -11.03 -7.47 19.65
CA TYR A 153 -9.69 -7.05 20.12
C TYR A 153 -9.59 -5.55 20.39
N VAL A 154 -10.35 -4.71 19.68
CA VAL A 154 -10.34 -3.25 19.88
C VAL A 154 -11.21 -2.82 21.07
N ASN A 155 -12.19 -3.64 21.46
CA ASN A 155 -13.14 -3.33 22.53
C ASN A 155 -12.83 -4.00 23.89
N ASN A 156 -11.62 -4.52 24.09
CA ASN A 156 -11.11 -5.05 25.38
C ASN A 156 -9.85 -4.30 25.82
#